data_AF-A0A6J0YZR4-F1
#
_entry.id   AF-A0A6J0YZR4-F1
#
_cell.length_a   1.000
_cell.length_b   1.000
_cell.length_c   1.000
_cell.angle_alpha   90.00
_cell.angle_beta   90.00
_cell.angle_gamma   90.00
#
_symmetry.space_group_name_H-M   'P 1'
#
loop_
_entity.id
_entity.type
_entity.pdbx_description
1 polymer ?
#
loop_
_entity_poly.entity_id
_entity_poly.type
_entity_poly.pdbx_seq_one_letter_code
_entity_poly.pdbx_strand_id
1 'polypeptide(L)'
;MEWGYLLEVTSLLAALALLQRSSGAAAASAKELACQEITVPLCKGIGYNYTYMPNQFNHDTQDEAGLEVHQFWPLVEIQCSPDLKFFLCSMYTPICLEDYKKPLPPCRSVCERAKAGCAPLMRQYGFAWPDRMRCDRLPEQGNPDTLCMDYNRTDLTTAAPSPPRRPPPPPPGEQPPSGSGHGRPPGARPPSRGRGGGGDAAAPPARGGGAFPIGPAPIRRHPAGLGGKHPFEK
;
A
#
# COMPACT_ATOMS: atom_id res chain seq x y z
N MET A 1 23.31 58.02 54.78
CA MET A 1 22.31 56.93 54.77
C MET A 1 21.92 56.48 53.36
N GLU A 2 21.96 57.37 52.36
CA GLU A 2 21.62 57.09 50.96
C GLU A 2 22.46 55.98 50.27
N TRP A 3 23.77 55.90 50.58
CA TRP A 3 24.68 54.95 49.91
C TRP A 3 24.51 53.48 50.35
N GLY A 4 24.04 53.24 51.57
CA GLY A 4 23.77 51.88 52.06
C GLY A 4 22.54 51.29 51.38
N TYR A 5 21.52 52.11 51.14
CA TYR A 5 20.29 51.70 50.46
C TYR A 5 20.57 51.33 49.00
N LEU A 6 21.43 52.09 48.30
CA LEU A 6 21.85 51.77 46.93
C LEU A 6 22.60 50.43 46.84
N LEU A 7 23.45 50.10 47.81
CA LEU A 7 24.18 48.82 47.82
C LEU A 7 23.24 47.63 48.09
N GLU A 8 22.26 47.77 48.99
CA GLU A 8 21.28 46.70 49.22
C GLU A 8 20.34 46.49 48.03
N VAL A 9 19.88 47.58 47.40
CA VAL A 9 19.00 47.51 46.22
C VAL A 9 19.74 46.88 45.03
N THR A 10 21.01 47.22 44.81
CA THR A 10 21.82 46.59 43.75
C THR A 10 22.10 45.11 44.02
N SER A 11 22.30 44.72 45.28
CA SER A 11 22.48 43.31 45.66
C SER A 11 21.21 42.48 45.44
N LEU A 12 20.03 43.04 45.77
CA LEU A 12 18.74 42.41 45.51
C LEU A 12 18.46 42.25 44.01
N LEU A 13 18.76 43.27 43.21
CA LEU A 13 18.60 43.21 41.76
C LEU A 13 19.56 42.20 41.11
N ALA A 14 20.79 42.08 41.60
CA ALA A 14 21.74 41.07 41.14
C ALA A 14 21.29 39.64 41.49
N ALA A 15 20.74 39.44 42.69
CA ALA A 15 20.17 38.15 43.11
C ALA A 15 18.94 37.75 42.26
N LEU A 16 18.07 38.72 41.93
CA LEU A 16 16.93 38.51 41.02
C LEU A 16 17.37 38.18 39.59
N ALA A 17 18.43 38.82 39.10
CA ALA A 17 18.99 38.54 37.77
C ALA A 17 19.65 37.14 37.69
N LEU A 18 20.22 36.64 38.79
CA LEU A 18 20.78 35.29 38.86
C LEU A 18 19.70 34.19 38.91
N LEU A 19 18.49 34.51 39.37
CA LEU A 19 17.34 33.60 39.37
C LEU A 19 16.64 33.48 38.00
N GLN A 20 16.96 34.34 37.03
CA GLN A 20 16.36 34.30 35.68
C GLN A 20 17.13 33.42 34.66
N ARG A 21 18.17 32.69 35.09
CA ARG A 21 19.00 31.83 34.22
C ARG A 21 18.58 30.35 34.20
N SER A 22 17.29 30.06 34.05
CA SER A 22 16.82 28.67 33.86
C SER A 22 15.62 28.50 32.94
N SER A 23 15.61 29.19 31.80
CA SER A 23 14.71 28.87 30.68
C SER A 23 15.52 28.39 29.48
N GLY A 24 16.39 27.40 29.70
CA GLY A 24 16.86 26.51 28.65
C GLY A 24 15.77 25.49 28.35
N ALA A 25 14.62 25.95 27.83
CA ALA A 25 13.69 25.04 27.19
C ALA A 25 14.38 24.57 25.91
N ALA A 26 14.99 23.38 25.95
CA ALA A 26 15.17 22.59 24.75
C ALA A 26 13.76 22.35 24.21
N ALA A 27 13.30 23.27 23.36
CA ALA A 27 12.14 23.05 22.54
C ALA A 27 12.50 21.88 21.64
N ALA A 28 12.14 20.67 22.06
CA ALA A 28 11.89 19.59 21.13
C ALA A 28 10.87 20.17 20.15
N SER A 29 11.35 20.60 18.99
CA SER A 29 10.53 21.11 17.91
C SER A 29 9.62 19.95 17.52
N ALA A 30 8.43 19.92 18.10
CA ALA A 30 7.33 19.15 17.57
C ALA A 30 7.05 19.77 16.21
N LYS A 31 7.73 19.26 15.18
CA LYS A 31 7.43 19.61 13.80
C LYS A 31 5.95 19.29 13.61
N GLU A 32 5.14 20.34 13.49
CA GLU A 32 3.77 20.24 13.04
C GLU A 32 3.73 19.35 11.79
N LEU A 33 2.79 18.40 11.74
CA LEU A 33 2.55 17.56 10.56
C LEU A 33 2.07 18.46 9.42
N ALA A 34 3.02 19.00 8.65
CA ALA A 34 2.75 19.81 7.47
C ALA A 34 2.42 18.89 6.30
N CYS A 35 1.24 19.07 5.73
CA CYS A 35 0.85 18.34 4.53
C CYS A 35 1.67 18.82 3.33
N GLN A 36 2.17 17.87 2.54
CA GLN A 36 2.89 18.09 1.29
C GLN A 36 2.26 17.26 0.18
N GLU A 37 2.28 17.77 -1.06
CA GLU A 37 1.75 17.02 -2.20
C GLU A 37 2.57 15.75 -2.43
N ILE A 38 1.91 14.63 -2.72
CA ILE A 38 2.58 13.38 -3.02
C ILE A 38 3.38 13.52 -4.31
N THR A 39 4.70 13.37 -4.28
CA THR A 39 5.56 13.42 -5.47
C THR A 39 5.93 12.04 -5.99
N VAL A 40 5.78 11.00 -5.16
CA VAL A 40 6.11 9.61 -5.50
C VAL A 40 5.25 9.11 -6.67
N PRO A 41 5.82 8.77 -7.85
CA PRO A 41 5.03 8.42 -9.04
C PRO A 41 4.11 7.22 -8.83
N LEU A 42 4.58 6.18 -8.12
CA LEU A 42 3.79 4.99 -7.80
C LEU A 42 2.55 5.31 -6.95
N CYS A 43 2.55 6.41 -6.20
CA CYS A 43 1.48 6.80 -5.27
C CYS A 43 0.57 7.92 -5.78
N LYS A 44 0.65 8.27 -7.06
CA LYS A 44 -0.33 9.15 -7.70
C LYS A 44 -1.65 8.42 -7.99
N GLY A 45 -2.78 9.12 -7.83
CA GLY A 45 -4.11 8.61 -8.22
C GLY A 45 -4.64 7.48 -7.34
N ILE A 46 -4.38 7.53 -6.03
CA ILE A 46 -4.77 6.50 -5.05
C ILE A 46 -5.99 6.90 -4.19
N GLY A 47 -6.61 8.05 -4.47
CA GLY A 47 -7.76 8.58 -3.72
C GLY A 47 -7.43 9.74 -2.77
N TYR A 48 -6.15 10.06 -2.57
CA TYR A 48 -5.68 11.27 -1.89
C TYR A 48 -4.37 11.77 -2.51
N ASN A 49 -4.09 13.07 -2.32
CA ASN A 49 -2.97 13.76 -2.98
C ASN A 49 -1.94 14.36 -2.01
N TYR A 50 -2.21 14.34 -0.70
CA TYR A 50 -1.34 14.94 0.31
C TYR A 50 -0.85 13.90 1.32
N THR A 51 0.41 14.03 1.70
CA THR A 51 1.07 13.18 2.69
C THR A 51 1.84 14.03 3.69
N TYR A 52 2.37 13.41 4.74
CA TYR A 52 3.25 14.04 5.71
C TYR A 52 4.53 13.20 5.87
N MET A 53 5.58 13.83 6.39
CA MET A 53 6.81 13.15 6.78
C MET A 53 7.21 13.59 8.20
N PRO A 54 7.90 12.74 8.98
CA PRO A 54 8.30 11.37 8.63
C PRO A 54 7.13 10.38 8.61
N ASN A 55 7.23 9.33 7.81
CA ASN A 55 6.26 8.22 7.84
C ASN A 55 6.60 7.22 8.96
N GLN A 56 5.77 6.18 9.12
CA GLN A 56 5.94 5.15 10.16
C GLN A 56 7.23 4.31 10.03
N PHE A 57 7.93 4.40 8.90
CA PHE A 57 9.21 3.73 8.66
C PHE A 57 10.40 4.66 8.91
N ASN A 58 10.14 5.86 9.43
CA ASN A 58 11.13 6.92 9.67
C ASN A 58 11.82 7.42 8.41
N HIS A 59 11.15 7.36 7.26
CA HIS A 59 11.63 8.07 6.09
C HIS A 59 11.37 9.56 6.28
N ASP A 60 12.41 10.38 6.21
CA ASP A 60 12.32 11.83 6.42
C ASP A 60 11.78 12.55 5.19
N THR A 61 11.85 11.91 4.02
CA THR A 61 11.47 12.49 2.73
C THR A 61 10.65 11.52 1.88
N GLN A 62 9.90 12.09 0.94
CA GLN A 62 9.19 11.30 -0.07
C GLN A 62 10.13 10.57 -1.03
N ASP A 63 11.32 11.10 -1.29
CA ASP A 63 12.30 10.44 -2.16
C ASP A 63 12.81 9.15 -1.52
N GLU A 64 13.10 9.18 -0.22
CA GLU A 64 13.51 8.00 0.55
C GLU A 64 12.40 6.93 0.59
N ALA A 65 11.17 7.34 0.94
CA ALA A 65 10.01 6.45 0.91
C ALA A 65 9.73 5.92 -0.51
N GLY A 66 9.93 6.77 -1.51
CA GLY A 66 9.79 6.49 -2.93
C GLY A 66 10.73 5.39 -3.41
N LEU A 67 12.00 5.43 -3.02
CA LEU A 67 12.99 4.42 -3.34
C LEU A 67 12.63 3.03 -2.77
N GLU A 68 12.06 2.98 -1.56
CA GLU A 68 11.64 1.71 -0.96
C GLU A 68 10.35 1.18 -1.60
N VAL A 69 9.31 2.01 -1.72
CA VAL A 69 8.01 1.57 -2.28
C VAL A 69 8.11 1.17 -3.75
N HIS A 70 9.01 1.78 -4.52
CA HIS A 70 9.22 1.45 -5.92
C HIS A 70 9.74 0.01 -6.14
N GLN A 71 10.29 -0.64 -5.12
CA GLN A 71 10.68 -2.06 -5.21
C GLN A 71 9.46 -2.98 -5.43
N PHE A 72 8.25 -2.52 -5.10
CA PHE A 72 7.00 -3.23 -5.31
C PHE A 72 6.36 -2.96 -6.68
N TRP A 73 6.97 -2.11 -7.53
CA TRP A 73 6.44 -1.77 -8.86
C TRP A 73 6.02 -3.00 -9.69
N PRO A 74 6.82 -4.09 -9.78
CA PRO A 74 6.41 -5.27 -10.55
C PRO A 74 5.12 -5.92 -10.05
N LEU A 75 4.86 -5.89 -8.73
CA LEU A 75 3.64 -6.44 -8.14
C LEU A 75 2.42 -5.54 -8.40
N VAL A 76 2.63 -4.24 -8.52
CA VAL A 76 1.57 -3.28 -8.89
C VAL A 76 1.22 -3.43 -10.37
N GLU A 77 2.20 -3.56 -11.25
CA GLU A 77 2.00 -3.75 -12.70
C GLU A 77 1.33 -5.09 -13.04
N ILE A 78 1.68 -6.18 -12.34
CA ILE A 78 1.01 -7.48 -12.55
C ILE A 78 -0.41 -7.50 -11.96
N GLN A 79 -0.77 -6.50 -11.14
CA GLN A 79 -2.09 -6.35 -10.53
C GLN A 79 -2.57 -7.60 -9.77
N CYS A 80 -1.67 -8.22 -8.99
CA CYS A 80 -2.01 -9.39 -8.15
C CYS A 80 -3.11 -9.11 -7.11
N SER A 81 -3.33 -7.84 -6.75
CA SER A 81 -4.46 -7.38 -5.95
C SER A 81 -4.82 -5.94 -6.30
N PRO A 82 -6.11 -5.58 -6.44
CA PRO A 82 -6.52 -4.19 -6.66
C PRO A 82 -6.21 -3.28 -5.46
N ASP A 83 -6.09 -3.86 -4.26
CA ASP A 83 -5.81 -3.13 -3.03
C ASP A 83 -4.33 -2.83 -2.81
N LEU A 84 -3.42 -3.48 -3.56
CA LEU A 84 -1.98 -3.41 -3.28
C LEU A 84 -1.42 -1.99 -3.36
N LYS A 85 -1.71 -1.27 -4.45
CA LYS A 85 -1.19 0.09 -4.67
C LYS A 85 -1.62 1.03 -3.55
N PHE A 86 -2.91 1.01 -3.22
CA PHE A 86 -3.46 1.81 -2.13
C PHE A 86 -2.83 1.43 -0.78
N PHE A 87 -2.74 0.13 -0.49
CA PHE A 87 -2.13 -0.37 0.74
C PHE A 87 -0.69 0.11 0.91
N LEU A 88 0.16 -0.09 -0.10
CA LEU A 88 1.56 0.36 -0.09
C LEU A 88 1.65 1.86 0.18
N CYS A 89 0.91 2.66 -0.58
CA CYS A 89 0.98 4.11 -0.45
C CYS A 89 0.40 4.62 0.86
N SER A 90 -0.62 3.97 1.43
CA SER A 90 -1.10 4.32 2.77
C SER A 90 -0.07 4.09 3.88
N MET A 91 0.93 3.22 3.63
CA MET A 91 2.01 2.95 4.56
C MET A 91 3.25 3.84 4.33
N TYR A 92 3.63 4.09 3.07
CA TYR A 92 4.84 4.86 2.69
C TYR A 92 4.58 6.36 2.52
N THR A 93 3.43 6.74 1.99
CA THR A 93 2.97 8.12 1.80
C THR A 93 1.63 8.28 2.51
N PRO A 94 1.57 8.18 3.84
CA PRO A 94 0.32 8.17 4.60
C PRO A 94 -0.50 9.43 4.32
N ILE A 95 -1.83 9.32 4.33
CA ILE A 95 -2.72 10.45 4.08
C ILE A 95 -2.49 11.57 5.09
N CYS A 96 -2.42 12.80 4.60
CA CYS A 96 -2.41 14.01 5.42
C CYS A 96 -3.71 14.78 5.22
N LEU A 97 -4.39 15.09 6.32
CA LEU A 97 -5.63 15.85 6.35
C LEU A 97 -5.42 17.07 7.23
N GLU A 98 -5.83 18.25 6.76
CA GLU A 98 -5.62 19.49 7.52
C GLU A 98 -6.37 19.48 8.86
N ASP A 99 -7.60 18.95 8.85
CA ASP A 99 -8.47 18.92 10.03
C ASP A 99 -8.25 17.67 10.92
N TYR A 100 -7.40 16.73 10.50
CA TYR A 100 -7.16 15.48 11.23
C TYR A 100 -5.66 15.19 11.37
N LYS A 101 -5.10 15.55 12.53
CA LYS A 101 -3.65 15.46 12.83
C LYS A 101 -3.19 14.11 13.38
N LYS A 102 -4.07 13.11 13.51
CA LYS A 102 -3.70 11.76 13.93
C LYS A 102 -3.35 10.90 12.71
N PRO A 103 -2.44 9.91 12.83
CA PRO A 103 -2.22 8.94 11.76
C PRO A 103 -3.51 8.20 11.42
N LEU A 104 -3.79 8.08 10.12
CA LEU A 104 -4.92 7.31 9.60
C LEU A 104 -4.38 6.13 8.77
N PRO A 105 -4.20 4.95 9.37
CA PRO A 105 -3.65 3.77 8.69
C PRO A 105 -4.70 3.10 7.78
N PRO A 106 -4.28 2.20 6.87
CA PRO A 106 -5.21 1.29 6.20
C PRO A 106 -5.85 0.34 7.22
N CYS A 107 -7.11 -0.02 7.00
CA CYS A 107 -7.74 -1.08 7.78
C CYS A 107 -7.07 -2.44 7.51
N ARG A 108 -7.09 -3.33 8.50
CA ARG A 108 -6.58 -4.71 8.40
C ARG A 108 -7.12 -5.46 7.19
N SER A 109 -8.40 -5.26 6.86
CA SER A 109 -9.06 -5.85 5.68
C SER A 109 -8.35 -5.54 4.37
N VAL A 110 -7.89 -4.30 4.18
CA VAL A 110 -7.15 -3.86 2.98
C VAL A 110 -5.83 -4.61 2.87
N CYS A 111 -5.07 -4.69 3.96
CA CYS A 111 -3.81 -5.42 4.00
C CYS A 111 -4.01 -6.90 3.70
N GLU A 112 -5.01 -7.54 4.30
CA GLU A 112 -5.25 -8.97 4.07
C GLU A 112 -5.64 -9.27 2.62
N ARG A 113 -6.42 -8.39 1.96
CA ARG A 113 -6.73 -8.52 0.52
C ARG A 113 -5.48 -8.32 -0.36
N ALA A 114 -4.63 -7.35 -0.04
CA ALA A 114 -3.35 -7.15 -0.74
C ALA A 114 -2.43 -8.37 -0.57
N LYS A 115 -2.28 -8.85 0.66
CA LYS A 115 -1.46 -10.00 1.03
C LYS A 115 -1.97 -11.29 0.39
N ALA A 116 -3.28 -11.55 0.42
CA ALA A 116 -3.89 -12.74 -0.16
C ALA A 116 -3.62 -12.85 -1.67
N GLY A 117 -3.69 -11.73 -2.40
CA GLY A 117 -3.41 -11.70 -3.83
C GLY A 117 -1.93 -11.80 -4.17
N CYS A 118 -1.07 -11.10 -3.44
CA CYS A 118 0.33 -10.89 -3.84
C CYS A 118 1.36 -11.75 -3.11
N ALA A 119 1.11 -12.18 -1.87
CA ALA A 119 2.05 -13.01 -1.13
C ALA A 119 2.32 -14.40 -1.76
N PRO A 120 1.35 -15.10 -2.39
CA PRO A 120 1.65 -16.34 -3.12
C PRO A 120 2.64 -16.13 -4.25
N LEU A 121 2.50 -15.04 -5.02
CA LEU A 121 3.40 -14.68 -6.10
C LEU A 121 4.81 -14.37 -5.58
N MET A 122 4.93 -13.61 -4.49
CA MET A 122 6.22 -13.35 -3.86
C MET A 122 6.91 -14.65 -3.44
N ARG A 123 6.18 -15.56 -2.79
CA ARG A 123 6.71 -16.85 -2.34
C ARG A 123 7.20 -17.73 -3.47
N GLN A 124 6.54 -17.69 -4.64
CA GLN A 124 6.98 -18.42 -5.83
C GLN A 124 8.39 -18.02 -6.27
N TYR A 125 8.80 -16.77 -6.05
CA TYR A 125 10.13 -16.26 -6.36
C TYR A 125 11.07 -16.21 -5.14
N GLY A 126 10.70 -16.87 -4.04
CA GLY A 126 11.54 -16.96 -2.83
C GLY A 126 11.46 -15.75 -1.90
N PHE A 127 10.51 -14.84 -2.09
CA PHE A 127 10.30 -13.68 -1.23
C PHE A 127 9.13 -13.90 -0.26
N ALA A 128 9.30 -13.51 1.00
CA ALA A 128 8.21 -13.52 1.98
C ALA A 128 7.43 -12.19 1.94
N TRP A 129 6.19 -12.20 2.45
CA TRP A 129 5.46 -10.97 2.71
C TRP A 129 6.22 -10.16 3.80
N PRO A 130 6.55 -8.87 3.58
CA PRO A 130 7.44 -8.14 4.48
C PRO A 130 6.88 -7.99 5.91
N ASP A 131 7.74 -8.11 6.91
CA ASP A 131 7.35 -7.98 8.33
C ASP A 131 6.80 -6.59 8.67
N ARG A 132 7.28 -5.56 7.97
CA ARG A 132 6.80 -4.17 8.13
C ARG A 132 5.38 -3.97 7.59
N MET A 133 4.87 -4.93 6.81
CA MET A 133 3.54 -4.91 6.20
C MET A 133 2.61 -5.97 6.81
N ARG A 134 2.90 -6.45 8.02
CA ARG A 134 2.02 -7.44 8.66
C ARG A 134 0.68 -6.82 9.04
N CYS A 135 -0.39 -7.49 8.63
CA CYS A 135 -1.75 -7.00 8.79
C CYS A 135 -2.27 -7.04 10.24
N ASP A 136 -1.69 -7.89 11.09
CA ASP A 136 -2.07 -8.02 12.50
C ASP A 136 -1.83 -6.74 13.32
N ARG A 137 -0.90 -5.88 12.87
CA ARG A 137 -0.62 -4.57 13.49
C ARG A 137 -1.62 -3.47 13.10
N LEU A 138 -2.46 -3.72 12.10
CA LEU A 138 -3.43 -2.73 11.62
C LEU A 138 -4.76 -2.85 12.37
N PRO A 139 -5.46 -1.72 12.59
CA PRO A 139 -6.77 -1.71 13.22
C PRO A 139 -7.83 -2.37 12.32
N GLU A 140 -8.85 -2.95 12.95
CA GLU A 140 -10.05 -3.40 12.25
C GLU A 140 -11.02 -2.25 12.02
N GLN A 141 -11.85 -2.38 10.99
CA GLN A 141 -12.88 -1.40 10.72
C GLN A 141 -13.94 -1.42 11.84
N GLY A 142 -14.37 -0.24 12.27
CA GLY A 142 -15.31 -0.10 13.40
C GLY A 142 -14.65 -0.18 14.78
N ASN A 143 -13.31 -0.20 14.85
CA ASN A 143 -12.60 -0.05 16.12
C ASN A 143 -12.94 1.33 16.75
N PRO A 144 -13.31 1.38 18.04
CA PRO A 144 -13.74 2.63 18.69
C PRO A 144 -12.59 3.61 18.96
N ASP A 145 -11.35 3.11 19.04
CA ASP A 145 -10.18 3.89 19.45
C ASP A 145 -9.40 4.45 18.25
N THR A 146 -9.38 3.70 17.13
CA THR A 146 -8.55 4.02 15.96
C THR A 146 -9.33 3.92 14.66
N LEU A 147 -9.49 5.06 13.99
CA LEU A 147 -10.03 5.12 12.63
C LEU A 147 -9.03 4.53 11.62
N CYS A 148 -9.56 3.95 10.53
CA CYS A 148 -8.75 3.40 9.44
C CYS A 148 -9.45 3.51 8.10
N MET A 149 -8.69 3.40 7.00
CA MET A 149 -9.21 3.53 5.64
C MET A 149 -9.47 2.18 4.97
N ASP A 150 -10.63 2.03 4.34
CA ASP A 150 -10.94 0.95 3.38
C ASP A 150 -11.76 1.54 2.22
N TYR A 151 -11.14 1.69 1.04
CA TYR A 151 -11.75 2.30 -0.15
C TYR A 151 -12.96 1.51 -0.68
N ASN A 152 -13.07 0.22 -0.36
CA ASN A 152 -14.05 -0.67 -0.99
C ASN A 152 -15.42 -0.76 -0.27
N ARG A 153 -15.72 0.11 0.71
CA ARG A 153 -16.97 0.00 1.49
C ARG A 153 -17.89 1.21 1.52
N THR A 154 -17.52 2.34 0.92
CA THR A 154 -18.45 3.47 0.76
C THR A 154 -19.56 3.19 -0.27
N ASP A 155 -19.32 2.35 -1.28
CA ASP A 155 -20.35 2.03 -2.31
C ASP A 155 -21.11 0.71 -2.09
N LEU A 156 -20.70 -0.13 -1.13
CA LEU A 156 -21.31 -1.45 -0.89
C LEU A 156 -21.84 -1.65 0.54
N THR A 157 -21.89 -0.60 1.36
CA THR A 157 -22.52 -0.65 2.70
C THR A 157 -23.85 0.11 2.72
N THR A 158 -24.73 -0.20 1.76
CA THR A 158 -26.18 -0.15 1.98
C THR A 158 -26.71 -1.56 1.68
N ALA A 159 -27.19 -2.21 2.74
CA ALA A 159 -27.67 -3.60 2.82
C ALA A 159 -26.59 -4.70 2.77
N ALA A 160 -26.30 -5.28 3.94
CA ALA A 160 -25.75 -6.63 4.02
C ALA A 160 -26.62 -7.60 3.18
N PRO A 161 -26.04 -8.47 2.34
CA PRO A 161 -26.81 -9.52 1.68
C PRO A 161 -27.38 -10.43 2.77
N SER A 162 -28.70 -10.47 2.87
CA SER A 162 -29.37 -11.49 3.66
C SER A 162 -28.99 -12.88 3.11
N PRO A 163 -28.77 -13.90 3.95
CA PRO A 163 -28.48 -15.25 3.46
C PRO A 163 -29.64 -15.74 2.57
N PRO A 164 -29.35 -16.48 1.48
CA PRO A 164 -30.40 -16.96 0.59
C PRO A 164 -31.36 -17.86 1.37
N ARG A 165 -32.66 -17.50 1.36
CA ARG A 165 -33.71 -18.36 1.90
C ARG A 165 -33.76 -19.65 1.09
N ARG A 166 -33.66 -20.81 1.76
CA ARG A 166 -33.92 -22.11 1.13
C ARG A 166 -35.35 -22.12 0.57
N PRO A 167 -35.57 -22.60 -0.67
CA PRO A 167 -36.91 -22.91 -1.15
C PRO A 167 -37.56 -23.98 -0.25
N PRO A 168 -38.88 -23.94 -0.03
CA PRO A 168 -39.59 -25.00 0.65
C PRO A 168 -39.51 -26.32 -0.14
N PRO A 169 -39.53 -27.48 0.52
CA PRO A 169 -39.54 -28.77 -0.17
C PRO A 169 -40.82 -28.92 -1.00
N PRO A 170 -40.74 -29.60 -2.17
CA PRO A 170 -41.92 -29.88 -2.98
C PRO A 170 -42.90 -30.80 -2.24
N PRO A 171 -44.22 -30.69 -2.50
CA PRO A 171 -45.20 -31.60 -1.92
C PRO A 171 -44.96 -33.04 -2.40
N PRO A 172 -45.25 -34.06 -1.57
CA PRO A 172 -45.14 -35.45 -2.01
C PRO A 172 -46.32 -35.76 -2.95
N GLY A 173 -46.05 -36.08 -4.22
CA GLY A 173 -47.13 -36.64 -5.04
C GLY A 173 -46.99 -36.72 -6.56
N GLU A 174 -46.13 -35.94 -7.23
CA GLU A 174 -46.12 -35.97 -8.70
C GLU A 174 -44.93 -36.77 -9.25
N GLN A 175 -45.15 -38.05 -9.59
CA GLN A 175 -44.23 -38.81 -10.43
C GLN A 175 -44.22 -38.23 -11.86
N PRO A 176 -43.05 -37.96 -12.48
CA PRO A 176 -43.01 -37.70 -13.90
C PRO A 176 -43.29 -38.99 -14.69
N PRO A 177 -44.08 -38.94 -15.79
CA PRO A 177 -44.40 -40.12 -16.56
C PRO A 177 -43.16 -40.65 -17.32
N SER A 178 -42.93 -41.95 -17.19
CA SER A 178 -42.04 -42.71 -18.05
C SER A 178 -42.72 -42.89 -19.41
N GLY A 179 -42.09 -42.37 -20.48
CA GLY A 179 -42.63 -42.46 -21.83
C GLY A 179 -41.54 -42.54 -22.89
N SER A 180 -41.24 -43.77 -23.31
CA SER A 180 -40.42 -44.10 -24.47
C SER A 180 -41.17 -43.85 -25.79
N GLY A 181 -40.47 -43.40 -26.84
CA GLY A 181 -40.78 -43.80 -28.22
C GLY A 181 -41.12 -42.72 -29.26
N HIS A 182 -40.22 -42.63 -30.25
CA HIS A 182 -40.43 -42.45 -31.71
C HIS A 182 -41.20 -41.24 -32.28
N GLY A 183 -40.53 -40.50 -33.17
CA GLY A 183 -41.17 -39.67 -34.20
C GLY A 183 -40.20 -38.76 -34.95
N ARG A 184 -39.69 -39.23 -36.11
CA ARG A 184 -38.92 -38.43 -37.08
C ARG A 184 -39.90 -37.73 -38.04
N PRO A 185 -39.76 -36.41 -38.32
CA PRO A 185 -40.46 -35.79 -39.43
C PRO A 185 -39.56 -35.70 -40.69
N PRO A 186 -40.13 -35.80 -41.91
CA PRO A 186 -39.38 -35.64 -43.15
C PRO A 186 -39.44 -34.19 -43.67
N GLY A 187 -38.38 -33.79 -44.38
CA GLY A 187 -38.48 -32.80 -45.44
C GLY A 187 -38.22 -31.34 -45.06
N ALA A 188 -36.95 -30.92 -45.17
CA ALA A 188 -36.62 -29.56 -45.59
C ALA A 188 -35.33 -29.58 -46.43
N ARG A 189 -35.47 -29.02 -47.63
CA ARG A 189 -34.53 -28.97 -48.76
C ARG A 189 -33.32 -28.07 -48.44
N PRO A 190 -32.10 -28.34 -48.95
CA PRO A 190 -30.95 -27.47 -48.68
C PRO A 190 -30.99 -26.22 -49.58
N PRO A 191 -30.64 -25.02 -49.07
CA PRO A 191 -30.39 -23.88 -49.93
C PRO A 191 -28.98 -23.90 -50.50
N SER A 192 -28.95 -23.55 -51.77
CA SER A 192 -27.86 -23.26 -52.71
C SER A 192 -26.66 -22.48 -52.16
N ARG A 193 -25.47 -22.94 -52.58
CA ARG A 193 -24.23 -22.17 -52.70
C ARG A 193 -24.46 -20.87 -53.50
N GLY A 194 -24.02 -19.75 -52.95
CA GLY A 194 -23.88 -18.49 -53.68
C GLY A 194 -23.08 -17.46 -52.89
N ARG A 195 -22.23 -16.69 -53.62
CA ARG A 195 -21.34 -15.58 -53.23
C ARG A 195 -20.05 -15.98 -52.48
N GLY A 196 -18.83 -15.66 -52.92
CA GLY A 196 -18.38 -14.61 -53.83
C GLY A 196 -17.97 -13.37 -53.04
N GLY A 197 -16.66 -13.08 -52.98
CA GLY A 197 -16.11 -11.83 -52.44
C GLY A 197 -14.76 -12.02 -51.75
N GLY A 198 -13.68 -11.95 -52.52
CA GLY A 198 -12.33 -11.72 -51.99
C GLY A 198 -12.21 -10.28 -51.49
N GLY A 199 -11.50 -10.11 -50.37
CA GLY A 199 -11.18 -8.82 -49.78
C GLY A 199 -9.90 -8.97 -49.00
N ASP A 200 -8.80 -8.57 -49.60
CA ASP A 200 -7.50 -8.39 -48.96
C ASP A 200 -7.61 -7.28 -47.92
N ALA A 201 -7.39 -7.61 -46.65
CA ALA A 201 -7.19 -6.63 -45.58
C ALA A 201 -5.77 -6.80 -45.04
N ALA A 202 -4.93 -5.84 -45.42
CA ALA A 202 -3.55 -5.70 -45.01
C ALA A 202 -3.41 -5.63 -43.48
N ALA A 203 -2.44 -6.39 -42.96
CA ALA A 203 -1.98 -6.29 -41.58
C ALA A 203 -1.15 -5.01 -41.37
N PRO A 204 -1.28 -4.29 -40.23
CA PRO A 204 -0.36 -3.22 -39.87
C PRO A 204 0.97 -3.80 -39.31
N PRO A 205 2.10 -3.08 -39.49
CA PRO A 205 3.41 -3.57 -39.08
C PRO A 205 3.64 -3.49 -37.57
N ALA A 206 4.17 -4.58 -37.01
CA ALA A 206 4.71 -4.63 -35.66
C ALA A 206 5.94 -3.71 -35.53
N ARG A 207 5.89 -2.73 -34.63
CA ARG A 207 7.06 -1.94 -34.24
C ARG A 207 7.62 -2.44 -32.90
N GLY A 208 8.73 -3.17 -33.01
CA GLY A 208 9.93 -3.07 -32.17
C GLY A 208 9.76 -3.01 -30.66
N GLY A 209 9.61 -4.17 -30.02
CA GLY A 209 9.95 -4.34 -28.61
C GLY A 209 11.46 -4.47 -28.44
N GLY A 210 12.08 -3.46 -27.81
CA GLY A 210 13.44 -3.56 -27.31
C GLY A 210 13.48 -4.51 -26.12
N ALA A 211 14.05 -5.70 -26.30
CA ALA A 211 14.34 -6.62 -25.21
C ALA A 211 15.48 -6.05 -24.35
N PHE A 212 15.16 -5.60 -23.14
CA PHE A 212 16.17 -5.39 -22.09
C PHE A 212 16.56 -6.76 -21.52
N PRO A 213 17.86 -7.10 -21.45
CA PRO A 213 18.29 -8.35 -20.86
C PRO A 213 18.14 -8.29 -19.33
N ILE A 214 17.18 -9.03 -18.78
CA ILE A 214 17.09 -9.34 -17.35
C ILE A 214 18.09 -10.47 -17.07
N GLY A 215 19.36 -10.12 -16.97
CA GLY A 215 20.42 -11.02 -16.48
C GLY A 215 20.76 -10.68 -15.02
N PRO A 216 21.01 -11.67 -14.15
CA PRO A 216 21.52 -11.41 -12.81
C PRO A 216 22.90 -10.77 -12.88
N ALA A 217 23.12 -9.70 -12.11
CA ALA A 217 24.41 -9.02 -12.01
C ALA A 217 25.50 -9.99 -11.49
N PRO A 218 26.74 -9.93 -12.01
CA PRO A 218 27.82 -10.79 -11.54
C PRO A 218 28.24 -10.40 -10.12
N ILE A 219 28.30 -11.41 -9.23
CA ILE A 219 28.86 -11.32 -7.89
C ILE A 219 30.34 -10.93 -8.02
N ARG A 220 30.70 -9.69 -7.62
CA ARG A 220 32.10 -9.31 -7.43
C ARG A 220 32.68 -10.16 -6.29
N ARG A 221 33.52 -11.14 -6.63
CA ARG A 221 34.37 -11.82 -5.66
C ARG A 221 35.44 -10.84 -5.18
N HIS A 222 35.43 -10.50 -3.89
CA HIS A 222 36.55 -9.85 -3.24
C HIS A 222 37.78 -10.78 -3.29
N PRO A 223 38.98 -10.28 -3.63
CA PRO A 223 40.19 -11.08 -3.51
C PRO A 223 40.49 -11.30 -2.03
N ALA A 224 40.54 -12.58 -1.64
CA ALA A 224 41.14 -13.01 -0.40
C ALA A 224 42.66 -12.91 -0.52
N GLY A 225 43.29 -12.36 0.53
CA GLY A 225 44.71 -12.56 0.81
C GLY A 225 45.51 -11.28 0.96
N LEU A 226 45.93 -10.99 2.19
CA LEU A 226 47.32 -11.22 2.61
C LEU A 226 47.40 -11.05 4.14
N GLY A 227 47.82 -12.13 4.81
CA GLY A 227 48.00 -12.18 6.25
C GLY A 227 49.13 -11.26 6.70
N GLY A 228 48.80 -10.33 7.60
CA GLY A 228 49.77 -9.57 8.36
C GLY A 228 50.33 -10.43 9.48
N LYS A 229 51.62 -10.79 9.36
CA LYS A 229 52.42 -11.37 10.43
C LYS A 229 52.60 -10.35 11.55
N HIS A 230 52.30 -10.76 12.78
CA HIS A 230 52.79 -10.11 14.00
C HIS A 230 54.32 -10.13 14.04
N PRO A 231 54.97 -9.02 14.42
CA PRO A 231 56.25 -9.08 15.09
C PRO A 231 56.03 -8.97 16.61
N PHE A 232 56.56 -9.97 17.30
CA PHE A 232 57.04 -9.87 18.66
C PHE A 232 58.03 -8.71 18.77
N GLU A 233 57.85 -7.81 19.74
CA GLU A 233 58.97 -7.05 20.30
C GLU A 233 58.75 -6.83 21.80
N LYS A 234 59.89 -6.77 22.49
CA LYS A 234 60.14 -7.03 23.91
C LYS A 234 59.55 -6.03 24.89
#